data_AF-A0A1F3TXA4-F1
#
_entry.id   AF-A0A1F3TXA4-F1
#
_cell.length_a   1.000
_cell.length_b   1.000
_cell.length_c   1.000
_cell.angle_alpha   90.00
_cell.angle_beta   90.00
_cell.angle_gamma   90.00
#
_symmetry.space_group_name_H-M   'P 1'
#
loop_
_entity.id
_entity.type
_entity.pdbx_description
1 polymer ?
#
loop_
_entity_poly.entity_id
_entity_poly.type
_entity_poly.pdbx_seq_one_letter_code
_entity_poly.pdbx_strand_id
1 'polypeptide(L)'
;MKSLLVLFTSLITIGAFAQETVSTVTAPMPSEESSSKAFSISLFSLGGFADKQFREADPSMDFFDNYLSFNYRINRDFRISARPAFGYSTAGRNIYGDEVTNEIRARDFSLVAKFSNLMDDTLPAAASLATSLRLYLPSSDASRDSGMIARLRWEIEGKYRFLKYSNFRIYAKPSYYFQRSTVFLDNSNPKRPNQVRTTSKIDIEHGAELSFNINKVFAAKPGFEIQEKWSNSSEAENKDEYHSTQIRTGLGLEIRPNRDMSFTVGIQDTRDLIFTSKSPETGYTLMTNISMY
;
A
#
# COMPACT_ATOMS: atom_id res chain seq x y z
N MET A 1 -36.65 25.39 -35.15
CA MET A 1 -35.51 26.07 -35.79
C MET A 1 -34.60 26.64 -34.71
N LYS A 2 -33.35 26.13 -34.67
CA LYS A 2 -32.10 26.76 -34.22
C LYS A 2 -32.03 27.25 -32.75
N SER A 3 -31.29 26.55 -31.87
CA SER A 3 -29.84 26.77 -31.56
C SER A 3 -29.63 28.06 -30.76
N LEU A 4 -28.80 28.22 -29.72
CA LEU A 4 -27.54 27.62 -29.26
C LEU A 4 -27.32 28.27 -27.86
N LEU A 5 -27.04 27.53 -26.78
CA LEU A 5 -25.70 27.33 -26.19
C LEU A 5 -25.02 28.66 -25.74
N VAL A 6 -24.67 28.82 -24.46
CA VAL A 6 -23.29 28.94 -23.90
C VAL A 6 -23.43 29.87 -22.67
N LEU A 7 -22.87 29.69 -21.46
CA LEU A 7 -21.88 28.78 -20.91
C LEU A 7 -22.11 28.70 -19.38
N PHE A 8 -22.21 27.49 -18.83
CA PHE A 8 -22.10 27.22 -17.40
C PHE A 8 -20.61 26.96 -17.12
N THR A 9 -19.89 27.93 -16.55
CA THR A 9 -18.52 27.73 -16.07
C THR A 9 -18.55 27.35 -14.59
N SER A 10 -18.87 26.09 -14.29
CA SER A 10 -18.39 25.44 -13.07
C SER A 10 -17.07 24.76 -13.41
N LEU A 11 -15.98 25.37 -12.93
CA LEU A 11 -14.62 24.86 -13.05
C LEU A 11 -14.50 23.63 -12.14
N ILE A 12 -14.84 22.45 -12.64
CA ILE A 12 -14.57 21.19 -11.95
C ILE A 12 -13.07 20.95 -12.07
N THR A 13 -12.33 21.24 -11.00
CA THR A 13 -10.95 20.80 -10.84
C THR A 13 -10.90 19.28 -10.77
N ILE A 14 -10.68 18.63 -11.90
CA ILE A 14 -10.29 17.23 -11.99
C ILE A 14 -8.84 17.14 -11.47
N GLY A 15 -8.71 16.87 -10.17
CA GLY A 15 -7.45 16.49 -9.53
C GLY A 15 -7.11 15.05 -9.91
N ALA A 16 -6.07 14.90 -10.72
CA ALA A 16 -5.43 13.61 -10.96
C ALA A 16 -4.72 13.17 -9.68
N PHE A 17 -5.16 12.06 -9.09
CA PHE A 17 -4.54 11.47 -7.91
C PHE A 17 -3.14 10.98 -8.29
N ALA A 18 -2.12 11.56 -7.65
CA ALA A 18 -0.77 11.04 -7.70
C ALA A 18 -0.73 9.75 -6.85
N GLN A 19 -0.87 8.63 -7.56
CA GLN A 19 -0.10 7.39 -7.41
C GLN A 19 0.27 6.93 -5.98
N GLU A 20 -0.70 6.31 -5.30
CA GLU A 20 -0.51 5.18 -4.35
C GLU A 20 -1.53 4.06 -4.66
N THR A 21 -1.82 3.88 -5.96
CA THR A 21 -2.93 3.03 -6.42
C THR A 21 -2.47 1.64 -6.84
N VAL A 22 -1.56 1.01 -6.09
CA VAL A 22 -1.28 -0.41 -6.26
C VAL A 22 -0.94 -1.00 -4.90
N SER A 23 -1.80 -1.88 -4.37
CA SER A 23 -1.51 -2.87 -3.32
C SER A 23 -2.83 -3.47 -2.83
N THR A 24 -3.10 -4.73 -3.19
CA THR A 24 -3.87 -5.68 -2.36
C THR A 24 -3.22 -7.05 -2.28
N VAL A 25 -2.08 -7.25 -2.95
CA VAL A 25 -1.16 -8.29 -2.52
C VAL A 25 -0.54 -7.79 -1.23
N THR A 26 -1.32 -7.89 -0.15
CA THR A 26 -0.85 -7.54 1.17
C THR A 26 0.29 -8.48 1.43
N ALA A 27 1.48 -7.93 1.66
CA ALA A 27 2.60 -8.65 2.22
C ALA A 27 2.08 -9.67 3.25
N PRO A 28 2.15 -10.99 2.98
CA PRO A 28 2.20 -11.90 4.10
C PRO A 28 3.40 -11.40 4.87
N MET A 29 3.18 -10.94 6.10
CA MET A 29 4.31 -10.78 7.01
C MET A 29 5.11 -12.08 6.92
N PRO A 30 6.45 -12.02 6.76
CA PRO A 30 7.28 -13.18 6.56
C PRO A 30 6.85 -14.25 7.55
N SER A 31 6.42 -15.39 7.02
CA SER A 31 5.82 -16.47 7.79
C SER A 31 6.77 -16.83 8.92
N GLU A 32 6.39 -16.45 10.14
CA GLU A 32 7.12 -16.77 11.35
C GLU A 32 6.91 -18.25 11.65
N GLU A 33 7.75 -19.09 11.08
CA GLU A 33 8.03 -20.39 11.65
C GLU A 33 9.52 -20.49 11.95
N SER A 34 9.83 -20.56 13.25
CA SER A 34 11.02 -21.26 13.75
C SER A 34 12.40 -20.66 13.43
N SER A 35 12.60 -19.35 13.61
CA SER A 35 13.96 -18.88 13.93
C SER A 35 14.09 -18.71 15.43
N SER A 36 14.95 -19.50 16.07
CA SER A 36 15.32 -19.34 17.49
C SER A 36 16.14 -18.07 17.74
N LYS A 37 16.57 -17.38 16.68
CA LYS A 37 17.42 -16.20 16.78
C LYS A 37 16.61 -14.97 17.22
N ALA A 38 17.18 -14.22 18.16
CA ALA A 38 16.62 -12.95 18.61
C ALA A 38 16.68 -11.86 17.53
N PHE A 39 17.55 -11.99 16.53
CA PHE A 39 17.72 -11.00 15.46
C PHE A 39 17.56 -11.64 14.08
N SER A 40 16.94 -10.92 13.15
CA SER A 40 16.85 -11.30 11.74
C SER A 40 16.75 -10.09 10.82
N ILE A 41 17.16 -10.26 9.56
CA ILE A 41 17.03 -9.24 8.52
C ILE A 41 16.06 -9.78 7.47
N SER A 42 15.12 -8.97 6.99
CA SER A 42 14.27 -9.37 5.86
C SER A 42 14.19 -8.27 4.83
N LEU A 43 14.12 -8.65 3.55
CA LEU A 43 13.85 -7.77 2.44
C LEU A 43 12.40 -7.92 2.01
N PHE A 44 11.72 -6.79 1.90
CA PHE A 44 10.42 -6.67 1.25
C PHE A 44 10.57 -5.81 0.00
N SER A 45 9.93 -6.23 -1.07
CA SER A 45 9.83 -5.44 -2.30
C SER A 45 8.43 -5.59 -2.88
N LEU A 46 7.83 -4.46 -3.24
CA LEU A 46 6.55 -4.41 -3.93
C LEU A 46 6.64 -3.39 -5.05
N GLY A 47 6.35 -3.87 -6.25
CA GLY A 47 6.28 -3.05 -7.43
C GLY A 47 5.16 -3.47 -8.35
N GLY A 48 4.92 -2.65 -9.36
CA GLY A 48 3.86 -2.86 -10.32
C GLY A 48 3.77 -1.76 -11.35
N PHE A 49 2.78 -1.88 -12.21
CA PHE A 49 2.43 -0.89 -13.22
C PHE A 49 0.93 -0.98 -13.52
N ALA A 50 0.35 0.13 -13.96
CA ALA A 50 -1.04 0.19 -14.39
C ALA A 50 -1.20 -0.36 -15.82
N ASP A 51 -2.36 -0.93 -16.17
CA ASP A 51 -2.64 -1.45 -17.52
C ASP A 51 -2.46 -0.39 -18.60
N LYS A 52 -2.84 0.85 -18.32
CA LYS A 52 -2.64 1.99 -19.26
C LYS A 52 -1.16 2.18 -19.61
N GLN A 53 -0.28 2.00 -18.64
CA GLN A 53 1.15 2.14 -18.83
C GLN A 53 1.72 0.99 -19.67
N PHE A 54 1.19 -0.22 -19.51
CA PHE A 54 1.60 -1.40 -20.28
C PHE A 54 1.36 -1.26 -21.79
N ARG A 55 0.49 -0.34 -22.21
CA ARG A 55 0.18 -0.08 -23.63
C ARG A 55 1.15 0.89 -24.29
N GLU A 56 2.00 1.55 -23.51
CA GLU A 56 3.05 2.44 -24.03
C GLU A 56 4.23 1.64 -24.60
N ALA A 57 4.96 2.24 -25.55
CA ALA A 57 6.26 1.73 -25.94
C ALA A 57 7.23 1.91 -24.76
N ASP A 58 7.82 0.80 -24.29
CA ASP A 58 8.75 0.72 -23.15
C ASP A 58 8.15 1.22 -21.81
N PRO A 59 7.24 0.47 -21.17
CA PRO A 59 6.64 0.86 -19.89
C PRO A 59 7.68 0.93 -18.76
N SER A 60 7.68 2.03 -18.02
CA SER A 60 8.42 2.13 -16.75
C SER A 60 7.76 1.27 -15.67
N MET A 61 8.52 0.51 -14.89
CA MET A 61 8.04 -0.22 -13.73
C MET A 61 8.38 0.55 -12.46
N ASP A 62 7.41 0.68 -11.56
CA ASP A 62 7.63 1.34 -10.27
C ASP A 62 7.61 0.32 -9.12
N PHE A 63 8.70 0.29 -8.36
CA PHE A 63 8.82 -0.41 -7.09
C PHE A 63 8.63 0.60 -5.97
N PHE A 64 7.38 0.77 -5.54
CA PHE A 64 6.95 1.89 -4.68
C PHE A 64 7.03 1.59 -3.17
N ASP A 65 7.15 0.33 -2.76
CA ASP A 65 7.32 -0.05 -1.35
C ASP A 65 8.38 -1.16 -1.20
N ASN A 66 9.64 -0.75 -1.05
CA ASN A 66 10.74 -1.64 -0.72
C ASN A 66 11.33 -1.24 0.62
N TYR A 67 11.67 -2.23 1.45
CA TYR A 67 12.38 -1.96 2.70
C TYR A 67 13.22 -3.15 3.14
N LEU A 68 14.33 -2.83 3.81
CA LEU A 68 15.05 -3.78 4.66
C LEU A 68 14.47 -3.67 6.06
N SER A 69 14.12 -4.79 6.69
CA SER A 69 13.61 -4.83 8.06
C SER A 69 14.64 -5.49 8.94
N PHE A 70 15.19 -4.72 9.89
CA PHE A 70 16.01 -5.21 10.98
C PHE A 70 15.09 -5.57 12.13
N ASN A 71 14.91 -6.85 12.40
CA ASN A 71 13.94 -7.35 13.35
C ASN A 71 14.64 -7.83 14.62
N TYR A 72 14.13 -7.41 15.77
CA TYR A 72 14.56 -7.91 17.07
C TYR A 72 13.36 -8.50 17.83
N ARG A 73 13.45 -9.78 18.14
CA ARG A 73 12.44 -10.54 18.87
C ARG A 73 12.76 -10.49 20.36
N ILE A 74 11.87 -9.89 21.13
CA ILE A 74 12.01 -9.80 22.59
C ILE A 74 11.52 -11.09 23.24
N ASN A 75 10.38 -11.61 22.77
CA ASN A 75 9.84 -12.91 23.17
C ASN A 75 9.06 -13.53 21.98
N ARG A 76 8.44 -14.69 22.18
CA ARG A 76 7.69 -15.39 21.12
C ARG A 76 6.60 -14.54 20.48
N ASP A 77 5.99 -13.66 21.27
CA ASP A 77 4.77 -12.96 20.91
C ASP A 77 5.02 -11.46 20.62
N PHE A 78 6.21 -10.93 20.92
CA PHE A 78 6.56 -9.53 20.74
C PHE A 78 7.87 -9.31 19.97
N ARG A 79 7.78 -8.48 18.92
CA ARG A 79 8.90 -8.14 18.04
C ARG A 79 8.90 -6.66 17.71
N ILE A 80 10.09 -6.08 17.71
CA ILE A 80 10.32 -4.72 17.21
C ILE A 80 11.10 -4.77 15.90
N SER A 81 10.92 -3.77 15.04
CA SER A 81 11.63 -3.71 13.77
C SER A 81 11.94 -2.28 13.35
N ALA A 82 13.12 -2.07 12.77
CA ALA A 82 13.52 -0.83 12.11
C ALA A 82 13.57 -1.05 10.60
N ARG A 83 12.96 -0.15 9.83
CA ARG A 83 12.74 -0.33 8.40
C ARG A 83 13.12 0.91 7.59
N PRO A 84 14.38 1.03 7.14
CA PRO A 84 14.69 1.94 6.05
C PRO A 84 13.99 1.48 4.77
N ALA A 85 13.27 2.40 4.14
CA ALA A 85 12.48 2.15 2.95
C ALA A 85 13.02 2.96 1.77
N PHE A 86 12.84 2.42 0.57
CA PHE A 86 13.23 3.06 -0.68
C PHE A 86 12.27 2.65 -1.80
N GLY A 87 12.14 3.54 -2.79
CA GLY A 87 11.45 3.29 -4.04
C GLY A 87 12.45 3.26 -5.18
N TYR A 88 12.08 2.57 -6.26
CA TYR A 88 12.86 2.55 -7.49
C TYR A 88 11.94 2.51 -8.70
N SER A 89 12.13 3.40 -9.66
CA SER A 89 11.46 3.34 -10.95
C SER A 89 12.48 3.02 -12.05
N THR A 90 12.09 2.16 -13.00
CA THR A 90 12.92 1.89 -14.18
C THR A 90 12.74 2.99 -15.23
N ALA A 91 13.73 3.16 -16.09
CA ALA A 91 13.58 3.97 -17.29
C ALA A 91 12.45 3.42 -18.19
N GLY A 92 11.77 4.32 -18.90
CA GLY A 92 10.64 3.99 -19.77
C GLY A 92 9.61 5.11 -19.81
N ARG A 93 8.36 4.79 -20.15
CA ARG A 93 7.24 5.73 -20.14
C ARG A 93 6.35 5.54 -18.92
N ASN A 94 5.96 6.66 -18.30
CA ASN A 94 5.04 6.66 -17.16
C ASN A 94 3.57 6.55 -17.62
N ILE A 95 2.62 6.55 -16.68
CA ILE A 95 1.17 6.51 -16.95
C ILE A 95 0.63 7.69 -17.78
N TYR A 96 1.42 8.75 -17.95
CA TYR A 96 1.10 9.95 -18.71
C TYR A 96 1.80 10.00 -20.08
N GLY A 97 2.54 8.94 -20.45
CA GLY A 97 3.32 8.85 -21.68
C GLY A 97 4.63 9.65 -21.67
N ASP A 98 5.02 10.20 -20.52
CA ASP A 98 6.26 10.97 -20.40
C ASP A 98 7.44 10.01 -20.17
N GLU A 99 8.57 10.29 -20.82
CA GLU A 99 9.80 9.54 -20.62
C GLU A 99 10.40 9.84 -19.25
N VAL A 100 10.68 8.77 -18.51
CA VAL A 100 11.29 8.80 -17.19
C VAL A 100 12.60 8.03 -17.22
N THR A 101 13.58 8.49 -16.46
CA THR A 101 14.86 7.82 -16.26
C THR A 101 14.79 6.91 -15.04
N ASN A 102 15.82 6.07 -14.86
CA ASN A 102 15.98 5.32 -13.61
C ASN A 102 16.08 6.30 -12.43
N GLU A 103 15.25 6.11 -11.42
CA GLU A 103 15.22 6.98 -10.24
C GLU A 103 15.13 6.13 -8.97
N ILE A 104 16.01 6.41 -8.00
CA ILE A 104 15.92 5.87 -6.65
C ILE A 104 15.34 6.96 -5.76
N ARG A 105 14.30 6.62 -5.01
CA ARG A 105 13.57 7.56 -4.16
C ARG A 105 13.66 7.13 -2.71
N ALA A 106 14.04 8.04 -1.82
CA ALA A 106 13.97 7.76 -0.39
C ALA A 106 12.50 7.62 0.02
N ARG A 107 12.17 6.57 0.79
CA ARG A 107 10.84 6.39 1.39
C ARG A 107 10.95 6.55 2.90
N ASP A 108 9.81 6.73 3.55
CA ASP A 108 9.80 7.00 4.98
C ASP A 108 10.31 5.79 5.78
N PHE A 109 11.37 6.02 6.56
CA PHE A 109 11.82 5.12 7.59
C PHE A 109 10.67 4.81 8.55
N SER A 110 10.52 3.54 8.95
CA SER A 110 9.50 3.15 9.91
C SER A 110 10.02 2.28 11.04
N LEU A 111 9.42 2.48 12.22
CA LEU A 111 9.56 1.62 13.39
C LEU A 111 8.29 0.80 13.53
N VAL A 112 8.43 -0.50 13.78
CA VAL A 112 7.30 -1.42 13.93
C VAL A 112 7.39 -2.13 15.25
N ALA A 113 6.28 -2.18 15.98
CA ALA A 113 6.07 -3.04 17.13
C ALA A 113 4.95 -4.03 16.77
N LYS A 114 5.24 -5.33 16.78
CA LYS A 114 4.30 -6.40 16.44
C LYS A 114 4.04 -7.25 17.67
N PHE A 115 2.76 -7.44 17.97
CA PHE A 115 2.24 -8.42 18.93
C PHE A 115 1.56 -9.53 18.14
N SER A 116 2.00 -10.76 18.33
CA SER A 116 1.43 -11.96 17.72
C SER A 116 0.69 -12.77 18.78
N ASN A 117 -0.12 -13.73 18.37
CA ASN A 117 -0.76 -14.70 19.27
C ASN A 117 -1.63 -14.03 20.35
N LEU A 118 -2.28 -12.93 19.98
CA LEU A 118 -3.21 -12.27 20.87
C LEU A 118 -4.43 -13.17 21.07
N MET A 119 -4.85 -13.32 22.33
CA MET A 119 -6.05 -14.09 22.67
C MET A 119 -5.99 -15.59 22.33
N ASP A 120 -4.80 -16.17 22.16
CA ASP A 120 -4.58 -17.58 21.81
C ASP A 120 -5.32 -18.56 22.75
N ASP A 121 -5.46 -18.22 24.04
CA ASP A 121 -6.18 -19.07 25.02
C ASP A 121 -7.70 -19.10 24.80
N THR A 122 -8.25 -18.10 24.12
CA THR A 122 -9.71 -17.94 23.90
C THR A 122 -10.12 -18.22 22.46
N LEU A 123 -9.20 -18.07 21.52
CA LEU A 123 -9.45 -18.34 20.11
C LEU A 123 -9.35 -19.85 19.84
N PRO A 124 -10.12 -20.37 18.86
CA PRO A 124 -9.91 -21.74 18.38
C PRO A 124 -8.46 -21.95 17.94
N ALA A 125 -7.89 -23.14 18.12
CA ALA A 125 -6.50 -23.44 17.74
C ALA A 125 -6.16 -23.19 16.25
N ALA A 126 -7.19 -23.14 15.39
CA ALA A 126 -7.07 -22.81 13.98
C ALA A 126 -7.05 -21.29 13.70
N ALA A 127 -7.44 -20.47 14.67
CA ALA A 127 -7.49 -19.03 14.59
C ALA A 127 -6.28 -18.39 15.26
N SER A 128 -5.87 -17.22 14.78
CA SER A 128 -4.83 -16.40 15.40
C SER A 128 -5.15 -14.94 15.17
N LEU A 129 -4.82 -14.10 16.15
CA LEU A 129 -4.95 -12.66 16.08
C LEU A 129 -3.58 -12.04 16.29
N ALA A 130 -3.23 -11.09 15.43
CA ALA A 130 -2.00 -10.32 15.54
C ALA A 130 -2.33 -8.83 15.38
N THR A 131 -1.50 -8.00 16.00
CA THR A 131 -1.54 -6.56 15.77
C THR A 131 -0.15 -5.99 15.62
N SER A 132 -0.01 -4.94 14.81
CA SER A 132 1.22 -4.19 14.71
C SER A 132 0.98 -2.69 14.70
N LEU A 133 1.80 -1.97 15.46
CA LEU A 133 1.88 -0.53 15.42
C LEU A 133 3.11 -0.16 14.60
N ARG A 134 2.93 0.74 13.64
CA ARG A 134 4.00 1.22 12.77
C ARG A 134 4.02 2.74 12.78
N LEU A 135 5.15 3.30 13.18
CA LEU A 135 5.40 4.74 13.13
C LEU A 135 6.31 5.05 11.94
N TYR A 136 5.83 5.85 11.00
CA TYR A 136 6.62 6.38 9.89
C TYR A 136 7.18 7.74 10.25
N LEU A 137 8.46 7.94 9.95
CA LEU A 137 9.18 9.19 10.13
C LEU A 137 9.34 9.89 8.77
N PRO A 138 9.14 11.22 8.69
CA PRO A 138 9.10 12.00 7.45
C PRO A 138 10.51 12.20 6.88
N SER A 139 11.05 11.12 6.31
CA SER A 139 12.40 11.05 5.78
C SER A 139 12.43 11.08 4.26
N SER A 140 11.30 10.79 3.62
CA SER A 140 11.08 11.02 2.19
C SER A 140 10.79 12.48 1.87
N ASP A 141 11.13 12.89 0.65
CA ASP A 141 10.87 14.25 0.18
C ASP A 141 9.37 14.53 0.09
N ALA A 142 8.57 13.58 -0.39
CA ALA A 142 7.10 13.71 -0.42
C ALA A 142 6.48 13.98 0.97
N SER A 143 6.98 13.32 2.01
CA SER A 143 6.51 13.53 3.38
C SER A 143 6.98 14.86 3.96
N ARG A 144 8.18 15.33 3.58
CA ARG A 144 8.68 16.65 3.96
C ARG A 144 7.90 17.77 3.27
N ASP A 145 7.63 17.62 1.99
CA ASP A 145 6.91 18.58 1.15
C ASP A 145 5.46 18.75 1.61
N SER A 146 4.80 17.64 1.97
CA SER A 146 3.45 17.66 2.56
C SER A 146 3.41 18.15 4.01
N GLY A 147 4.55 18.42 4.64
CA GLY A 147 4.61 18.86 6.02
C GLY A 147 4.22 17.78 7.04
N MET A 148 4.39 16.50 6.69
CA MET A 148 4.16 15.39 7.62
C MET A 148 5.19 15.42 8.75
N ILE A 149 4.70 15.32 9.99
CA ILE A 149 5.52 15.19 11.20
C ILE A 149 5.76 13.70 11.48
N ALA A 150 4.70 12.89 11.38
CA ALA A 150 4.75 11.44 11.53
C ALA A 150 3.47 10.81 10.97
N ARG A 151 3.49 9.51 10.72
CA ARG A 151 2.27 8.72 10.46
C ARG A 151 2.25 7.50 11.36
N LEU A 152 1.16 7.32 12.10
CA LEU A 152 0.92 6.12 12.90
C LEU A 152 -0.05 5.21 12.14
N ARG A 153 0.38 3.99 11.86
CA ARG A 153 -0.46 2.94 11.27
C ARG A 153 -0.63 1.81 12.26
N TRP A 154 -1.88 1.45 12.53
CA TRP A 154 -2.23 0.33 13.38
C TRP A 154 -2.82 -0.76 12.49
N GLU A 155 -2.20 -1.93 12.44
CA GLU A 155 -2.66 -3.08 11.67
C GLU A 155 -3.17 -4.14 12.65
N ILE A 156 -4.38 -4.62 12.41
CA ILE A 156 -5.01 -5.73 13.11
C ILE A 156 -5.26 -6.82 12.08
N GLU A 157 -4.88 -8.05 12.39
CA GLU A 157 -4.95 -9.17 11.47
C GLU A 157 -5.52 -10.39 12.18
N GLY A 158 -6.66 -10.89 11.69
CA GLY A 158 -7.20 -12.19 12.09
C GLY A 158 -6.91 -13.22 10.99
N LYS A 159 -6.41 -14.40 11.36
CA LYS A 159 -6.19 -15.52 10.44
C LYS A 159 -6.91 -16.76 10.93
N TYR A 160 -7.56 -17.47 10.01
CA TYR A 160 -8.21 -18.75 10.26
C TYR A 160 -7.69 -19.83 9.29
N ARG A 161 -7.09 -20.89 9.82
CA ARG A 161 -6.52 -22.01 9.05
C ARG A 161 -7.56 -23.10 8.88
N PHE A 162 -8.04 -23.31 7.66
CA PHE A 162 -9.04 -24.35 7.35
C PHE A 162 -8.42 -25.58 6.68
N LEU A 163 -7.20 -25.48 6.16
CA LEU A 163 -6.37 -26.62 5.72
C LEU A 163 -4.94 -26.44 6.23
N LYS A 164 -4.11 -27.47 6.13
CA LYS A 164 -2.73 -27.48 6.64
C LYS A 164 -1.90 -26.27 6.22
N TYR A 165 -2.14 -25.75 5.01
CA TYR A 165 -1.44 -24.57 4.50
C TYR A 165 -2.40 -23.42 4.15
N SER A 166 -3.69 -23.70 3.99
CA SER A 166 -4.66 -22.72 3.47
C SER A 166 -5.31 -21.96 4.61
N ASN A 167 -5.41 -20.65 4.43
CA ASN A 167 -5.91 -19.76 5.46
C ASN A 167 -6.77 -18.65 4.86
N PHE A 168 -7.71 -18.19 5.67
CA PHE A 168 -8.47 -16.99 5.44
C PHE A 168 -7.91 -15.90 6.36
N ARG A 169 -7.66 -14.72 5.80
CA ARG A 169 -7.11 -13.56 6.50
C ARG A 169 -8.11 -12.43 6.41
N ILE A 170 -8.42 -11.80 7.53
CA ILE A 170 -9.11 -10.52 7.61
C ILE A 170 -8.18 -9.50 8.25
N TYR A 171 -8.24 -8.25 7.79
CA TYR A 171 -7.40 -7.21 8.35
C TYR A 171 -8.08 -5.85 8.33
N ALA A 172 -7.63 -4.99 9.25
CA ALA A 172 -7.94 -3.58 9.29
C ALA A 172 -6.66 -2.80 9.62
N LYS A 173 -6.42 -1.71 8.91
CA LYS A 173 -5.16 -0.94 8.95
C LYS A 173 -5.43 0.56 9.01
N PRO A 174 -6.11 1.08 10.05
CA PRO A 174 -6.23 2.52 10.24
C PRO A 174 -4.86 3.20 10.33
N SER A 175 -4.74 4.35 9.67
CA SER A 175 -3.57 5.20 9.65
C SER A 175 -3.98 6.63 9.99
N TYR A 176 -3.21 7.26 10.87
CA TYR A 176 -3.40 8.64 11.28
C TYR A 176 -2.14 9.44 10.94
N TYR A 177 -2.32 10.61 10.36
CA TYR A 177 -1.24 11.49 9.92
C TYR A 177 -1.14 12.68 10.87
N PHE A 178 0.04 12.85 11.46
CA PHE A 178 0.40 14.06 12.19
C PHE A 178 1.01 15.02 11.18
N GLN A 179 0.36 16.15 10.96
CA GLN A 179 0.76 17.12 9.93
C GLN A 179 0.89 18.52 10.51
N ARG A 180 1.88 19.25 10.00
CA ARG A 180 2.09 20.66 10.34
C ARG A 180 1.15 21.58 9.58
N SER A 181 0.79 21.21 8.34
CA SER A 181 -0.07 22.01 7.46
C SER A 181 -1.27 21.21 6.97
N THR A 182 -2.36 21.91 6.66
CA THR A 182 -3.58 21.33 6.06
C THR A 182 -3.52 21.29 4.54
N VAL A 183 -2.58 22.04 3.95
CA VAL A 183 -2.32 22.10 2.51
C VAL A 183 -0.82 22.05 2.22
N PHE A 184 -0.49 21.70 0.98
CA PHE A 184 0.86 21.76 0.43
C PHE A 184 0.81 22.04 -1.08
N LEU A 185 1.93 22.51 -1.63
CA LEU A 185 2.11 22.67 -3.06
C LEU A 185 2.63 21.37 -3.65
N ASP A 186 1.82 20.74 -4.49
CA ASP A 186 2.22 19.52 -5.18
C ASP A 186 2.98 19.83 -6.46
N ASN A 187 4.22 19.36 -6.50
CA ASN A 187 5.12 19.46 -7.65
C ASN A 187 5.33 18.11 -8.36
N SER A 188 4.62 17.05 -7.96
CA SER A 188 4.75 15.71 -8.54
C SER A 188 4.29 15.64 -9.99
N ASN A 189 3.42 16.55 -10.44
CA ASN A 189 2.95 16.59 -11.82
C ASN A 189 3.69 17.69 -12.62
N PRO A 190 4.62 17.33 -13.51
CA PRO A 190 5.36 18.33 -14.30
C PRO A 190 4.46 19.14 -15.25
N LYS A 191 3.28 18.62 -15.61
CA LYS A 191 2.29 19.32 -16.44
C LYS A 191 1.43 20.32 -15.64
N ARG A 192 1.43 20.21 -14.31
CA ARG A 192 0.68 21.09 -13.39
C ARG A 192 1.47 21.35 -12.10
N PRO A 193 2.64 22.03 -12.19
CA PRO A 193 3.43 22.34 -11.01
C PRO A 193 2.68 23.30 -10.08
N ASN A 194 3.02 23.31 -8.79
CA ASN A 194 2.44 24.17 -7.75
C ASN A 194 0.93 24.01 -7.57
N GLN A 195 0.39 22.80 -7.76
CA GLN A 195 -1.03 22.57 -7.50
C GLN A 195 -1.25 22.50 -5.98
N VAL A 196 -2.05 23.42 -5.42
CA VAL A 196 -2.43 23.37 -3.99
C VAL A 196 -3.28 22.11 -3.74
N ARG A 197 -2.80 21.24 -2.85
CA ARG A 197 -3.47 20.02 -2.41
C ARG A 197 -3.65 20.01 -0.90
N THR A 198 -4.70 19.32 -0.46
CA THR A 198 -4.95 19.07 0.96
C THR A 198 -4.12 17.90 1.45
N THR A 199 -3.69 17.97 2.70
CA THR A 199 -2.88 16.94 3.34
C THR A 199 -3.78 15.82 3.91
N SER A 200 -3.33 14.56 3.89
CA SER A 200 -4.12 13.41 4.39
C SER A 200 -4.30 13.45 5.90
N LYS A 201 -5.50 13.21 6.41
CA LYS A 201 -5.80 13.22 7.85
C LYS A 201 -5.84 11.80 8.41
N ILE A 202 -6.69 10.97 7.83
CA ILE A 202 -6.92 9.58 8.23
C ILE A 202 -7.03 8.75 6.96
N ASP A 203 -6.44 7.56 6.97
CA ASP A 203 -6.70 6.53 5.98
C ASP A 203 -7.10 5.24 6.68
N ILE A 204 -8.10 4.53 6.16
CA ILE A 204 -8.49 3.21 6.67
C ILE A 204 -8.43 2.24 5.50
N GLU A 205 -7.69 1.16 5.69
CA GLU A 205 -7.62 0.05 4.74
C GLU A 205 -8.11 -1.20 5.45
N HIS A 206 -9.11 -1.88 4.92
CA HIS A 206 -9.60 -3.13 5.49
C HIS A 206 -9.99 -4.09 4.39
N GLY A 207 -9.85 -5.38 4.63
CA GLY A 207 -10.06 -6.36 3.58
C GLY A 207 -9.99 -7.78 4.06
N ALA A 208 -10.17 -8.68 3.10
CA ALA A 208 -10.02 -10.10 3.30
C ALA A 208 -9.24 -10.74 2.15
N GLU A 209 -8.44 -11.74 2.48
CA GLU A 209 -7.65 -12.52 1.53
C GLU A 209 -7.82 -14.00 1.85
N LEU A 210 -8.03 -14.81 0.81
CA LEU A 210 -8.01 -16.26 0.91
C LEU A 210 -6.69 -16.77 0.33
N SER A 211 -5.88 -17.45 1.12
CA SER A 211 -4.70 -18.18 0.64
C SER A 211 -5.06 -19.65 0.44
N PHE A 212 -5.28 -20.05 -0.82
CA PHE A 212 -5.60 -21.43 -1.21
C PHE A 212 -4.39 -22.12 -1.82
N ASN A 213 -3.82 -23.09 -1.12
CA ASN A 213 -2.63 -23.79 -1.60
C ASN A 213 -3.01 -24.84 -2.63
N ILE A 214 -2.47 -24.69 -3.83
CA ILE A 214 -2.56 -25.68 -4.89
C ILE A 214 -1.59 -26.82 -4.56
N ASN A 215 -0.38 -26.47 -4.13
CA ASN A 215 0.62 -27.41 -3.61
C ASN A 215 1.58 -26.71 -2.64
N LYS A 216 2.71 -27.35 -2.30
CA LYS A 216 3.70 -26.78 -1.37
C LYS A 216 4.30 -25.46 -1.89
N VAL A 217 4.47 -25.34 -3.21
CA VAL A 217 5.13 -24.20 -3.85
C VAL A 217 4.12 -23.11 -4.24
N PHE A 218 2.96 -23.50 -4.75
CA PHE A 218 2.00 -22.57 -5.34
C PHE A 218 0.75 -22.38 -4.48
N ALA A 219 0.31 -21.14 -4.34
CA ALA A 219 -0.97 -20.78 -3.72
C ALA A 219 -1.69 -19.69 -4.52
N ALA A 220 -3.00 -19.84 -4.70
CA ALA A 220 -3.87 -18.80 -5.23
C ALA A 220 -4.32 -17.88 -4.08
N LYS A 221 -4.31 -16.57 -4.34
CA LYS A 221 -4.64 -15.51 -3.38
C LYS A 221 -5.70 -14.55 -3.92
N PRO A 222 -6.98 -14.95 -4.04
CA PRO A 222 -8.04 -13.99 -4.26
C PRO A 222 -8.25 -13.15 -2.99
N GLY A 223 -8.49 -11.86 -3.18
CA GLY A 223 -8.73 -10.95 -2.08
C GLY A 223 -9.49 -9.71 -2.51
N PHE A 224 -10.02 -9.01 -1.53
CA PHE A 224 -10.57 -7.68 -1.71
C PHE A 224 -10.14 -6.76 -0.57
N GLU A 225 -10.14 -5.47 -0.85
CA GLU A 225 -9.78 -4.42 0.07
C GLU A 225 -10.67 -3.21 -0.19
N ILE A 226 -11.05 -2.54 0.88
CA ILE A 226 -11.72 -1.25 0.87
C ILE A 226 -10.76 -0.25 1.49
N GLN A 227 -10.52 0.83 0.77
CA GLN A 227 -9.68 1.93 1.21
C GLN A 227 -10.51 3.20 1.31
N GLU A 228 -10.51 3.81 2.48
CA GLU A 228 -11.12 5.10 2.74
C GLU A 228 -10.02 6.10 3.10
N LYS A 229 -10.05 7.27 2.48
CA LYS A 229 -9.08 8.35 2.72
C LYS A 229 -9.81 9.64 3.00
N TRP A 230 -9.43 10.32 4.08
CA TRP A 230 -9.91 11.65 4.46
C TRP A 230 -8.75 12.61 4.47
N SER A 231 -8.94 13.81 3.94
CA SER A 231 -7.96 14.90 3.97
C SER A 231 -8.40 16.04 4.88
N ASN A 232 -7.49 16.95 5.18
CA ASN A 232 -7.84 18.18 5.87
C ASN A 232 -8.58 19.15 4.94
N SER A 233 -9.39 20.04 5.50
CA SER A 233 -9.90 21.23 4.80
C SER A 233 -8.99 22.44 5.04
N SER A 234 -9.09 23.45 4.18
CA SER A 234 -8.43 24.73 4.33
C SER A 234 -9.28 25.86 3.76
N GLU A 235 -9.87 26.66 4.64
CA GLU A 235 -10.65 27.85 4.24
C GLU A 235 -9.77 28.90 3.55
N ALA A 236 -8.53 29.09 4.03
CA ALA A 236 -7.59 30.08 3.49
C ALA A 236 -7.24 29.83 2.01
N GLU A 237 -7.23 28.57 1.59
CA GLU A 237 -6.94 28.15 0.21
C GLU A 237 -8.20 27.73 -0.57
N ASN A 238 -9.38 27.95 0.02
CA ASN A 238 -10.68 27.54 -0.52
C ASN A 238 -10.70 26.05 -0.94
N LYS A 239 -10.25 25.18 -0.03
CA LYS A 239 -10.20 23.72 -0.20
C LYS A 239 -11.10 23.04 0.81
N ASP A 240 -12.12 22.37 0.31
CA ASP A 240 -12.98 21.52 1.11
C ASP A 240 -12.27 20.20 1.49
N GLU A 241 -12.80 19.55 2.52
CA GLU A 241 -12.39 18.21 2.89
C GLU A 241 -12.66 17.24 1.73
N TYR A 242 -11.60 16.58 1.27
CA TYR A 242 -11.70 15.53 0.27
C TYR A 242 -11.80 14.16 0.95
N HIS A 243 -12.81 13.38 0.55
CA HIS A 243 -13.04 11.99 0.95
C HIS A 243 -13.06 11.09 -0.29
N SER A 244 -12.35 9.96 -0.22
CA SER A 244 -12.34 8.93 -1.25
C SER A 244 -12.60 7.56 -0.66
N THR A 245 -13.47 6.79 -1.31
CA THR A 245 -13.69 5.36 -1.01
C THR A 245 -13.40 4.55 -2.25
N GLN A 246 -12.44 3.64 -2.14
CA GLN A 246 -12.02 2.74 -3.22
C GLN A 246 -12.25 1.29 -2.83
N ILE A 247 -12.78 0.50 -3.75
CA ILE A 247 -12.76 -0.97 -3.64
C ILE A 247 -11.70 -1.50 -4.58
N ARG A 248 -10.91 -2.42 -4.06
CA ARG A 248 -9.87 -3.15 -4.78
C ARG A 248 -10.20 -4.62 -4.72
N THR A 249 -10.22 -5.28 -5.87
CA THR A 249 -10.35 -6.74 -5.96
C THR A 249 -9.16 -7.27 -6.73
N GLY A 250 -8.63 -8.42 -6.32
CA GLY A 250 -7.44 -8.95 -6.95
C GLY A 250 -7.32 -10.46 -6.86
N LEU A 251 -6.49 -10.99 -7.74
CA LEU A 251 -6.06 -12.38 -7.75
C LEU A 251 -4.54 -12.42 -7.81
N GLY A 252 -3.94 -13.01 -6.78
CA GLY A 252 -2.51 -13.31 -6.73
C GLY A 252 -2.21 -14.79 -6.97
N LEU A 253 -1.05 -15.06 -7.56
CA LEU A 253 -0.39 -16.36 -7.53
C LEU A 253 0.88 -16.22 -6.69
N GLU A 254 0.89 -16.85 -5.52
CA GLU A 254 2.05 -16.95 -4.66
C GLU A 254 2.91 -18.16 -5.05
N ILE A 255 4.22 -17.94 -5.12
CA ILE A 255 5.25 -18.93 -5.39
C ILE A 255 6.21 -18.92 -4.20
N ARG A 256 6.38 -20.06 -3.54
CA ARG A 256 7.28 -20.26 -2.39
C ARG A 256 8.32 -21.32 -2.73
N PRO A 257 9.43 -20.96 -3.37
CA PRO A 257 10.48 -21.92 -3.70
C PRO A 257 11.06 -22.58 -2.44
N ASN A 258 11.12 -21.84 -1.34
CA ASN A 258 11.53 -22.33 -0.02
C ASN A 258 10.73 -21.59 1.08
N ARG A 259 11.07 -21.84 2.35
CA ARG A 259 10.38 -21.22 3.50
C ARG A 259 10.75 -19.76 3.73
N ASP A 260 11.92 -19.34 3.24
CA ASP A 260 12.51 -18.03 3.52
C ASP A 260 12.22 -17.02 2.41
N MET A 261 11.73 -17.49 1.26
CA MET A 261 11.51 -16.71 0.06
C MET A 261 10.11 -16.97 -0.51
N SER A 262 9.36 -15.89 -0.73
CA SER A 262 8.12 -15.93 -1.47
C SER A 262 8.01 -14.81 -2.48
N PHE A 263 7.40 -15.14 -3.61
CA PHE A 263 7.01 -14.20 -4.65
C PHE A 263 5.50 -14.24 -4.76
N THR A 264 4.87 -13.13 -5.09
CA THR A 264 3.47 -13.14 -5.50
C THR A 264 3.32 -12.22 -6.69
N VAL A 265 2.79 -12.78 -7.77
CA VAL A 265 2.39 -12.01 -8.95
C VAL A 265 0.89 -11.86 -8.89
N GLY A 266 0.38 -10.63 -9.02
CA GLY A 266 -1.04 -10.36 -8.87
C GLY A 266 -1.59 -9.43 -9.94
N ILE A 267 -2.86 -9.63 -10.27
CA ILE A 267 -3.68 -8.70 -11.05
C ILE A 267 -4.71 -8.11 -10.10
N GLN A 268 -4.90 -6.80 -10.18
CA GLN A 268 -5.80 -6.05 -9.31
C GLN A 268 -6.67 -5.11 -10.13
N ASP A 269 -7.95 -5.02 -9.81
CA ASP A 269 -8.88 -4.02 -10.31
C ASP A 269 -9.22 -3.05 -9.18
N THR A 270 -9.10 -1.75 -9.43
CA THR A 270 -9.42 -0.68 -8.48
C THR A 270 -10.56 0.17 -9.00
N ARG A 271 -11.57 0.39 -8.16
CA ARG A 271 -12.76 1.18 -8.48
C ARG A 271 -13.01 2.22 -7.40
N ASP A 272 -13.23 3.46 -7.84
CA ASP A 272 -13.69 4.55 -6.98
C ASP A 272 -15.22 4.46 -6.85
N LEU A 273 -15.72 4.31 -5.62
CA LEU A 273 -17.16 4.18 -5.36
C LEU A 273 -17.90 5.52 -5.38
N ILE A 274 -17.18 6.61 -5.10
CA ILE A 274 -17.76 7.94 -4.99
C ILE A 274 -17.77 8.60 -6.37
N PHE A 275 -16.66 8.46 -7.11
CA PHE A 275 -16.49 9.02 -8.45
C PHE A 275 -16.56 7.93 -9.51
N THR A 276 -17.74 7.32 -9.65
CA THR A 276 -18.02 6.20 -10.58
C THR A 276 -17.81 6.54 -12.07
N SER A 277 -17.67 7.82 -12.40
CA SER A 277 -17.33 8.29 -13.75
C SER A 277 -15.87 8.00 -14.14
N LYS A 278 -15.00 7.67 -13.18
CA LYS A 278 -13.64 7.20 -13.45
C LYS A 278 -13.68 5.73 -13.89
N SER A 279 -13.05 5.43 -15.01
CA SER A 279 -12.89 4.04 -15.47
C SER A 279 -12.14 3.20 -14.45
N PRO A 280 -12.51 1.91 -14.28
CA PRO A 280 -11.75 0.99 -13.44
C PRO A 280 -10.28 0.96 -13.86
N GLU A 281 -9.40 0.91 -12.86
CA GLU A 281 -7.96 0.85 -13.06
C GLU A 281 -7.46 -0.55 -12.75
N THR A 282 -7.08 -1.28 -13.79
CA THR A 282 -6.41 -2.57 -13.67
C THR A 282 -4.89 -2.34 -13.51
N GLY A 283 -4.27 -3.07 -12.59
CA GLY A 283 -2.83 -3.03 -12.35
C GLY A 283 -2.24 -4.42 -12.14
N TYR A 284 -0.95 -4.52 -12.41
CA TYR A 284 -0.16 -5.73 -12.22
C TYR A 284 0.84 -5.50 -11.09
N THR A 285 1.06 -6.52 -10.26
CA THR A 285 1.92 -6.45 -9.07
C THR A 285 2.91 -7.59 -9.06
N LEU A 286 4.11 -7.28 -8.59
CA LEU A 286 5.11 -8.24 -8.16
C LEU A 286 5.51 -7.90 -6.74
N MET A 287 5.29 -8.84 -5.83
CA MET A 287 5.71 -8.76 -4.44
C MET A 287 6.76 -9.82 -4.17
N THR A 288 7.81 -9.45 -3.46
CA THR A 288 8.91 -10.33 -3.05
C THR A 288 9.15 -10.19 -1.55
N ASN A 289 9.23 -11.32 -0.86
CA ASN A 289 9.63 -11.43 0.53
C ASN A 289 10.84 -12.35 0.63
N ILE A 290 11.90 -11.89 1.30
CA ILE A 290 13.08 -12.70 1.60
C ILE A 290 13.43 -12.51 3.09
N SER A 291 13.59 -13.61 3.82
CA SER A 291 14.06 -13.64 5.19
C SER A 291 15.50 -14.16 5.25
N MET A 292 16.37 -13.45 5.97
CA MET A 292 17.78 -13.75 6.15
C MET A 292 18.09 -13.85 7.65
N TYR A 293 18.89 -14.84 8.04
CA TYR A 293 19.19 -15.19 9.44
C TYR A 293 20.68 -15.06 9.78
#